data_AF-A0A815NVQ0-F1
#
_entry.id   AF-A0A815NVQ0-F1
#
_cell.length_a   1.000
_cell.length_b   1.000
_cell.length_c   1.000
_cell.angle_alpha   90.00
_cell.angle_beta   90.00
_cell.angle_gamma   90.00
#
_symmetry.space_group_name_H-M   'P 1'
#
loop_
_entity.id
_entity.type
_entity.pdbx_description
1 polymer ?
#
loop_
_entity_poly.entity_id
_entity_poly.type
_entity_poly.pdbx_seq_one_letter_code
_entity_poly.pdbx_strand_id
1 'polypeptide(L)'
;MNICHIWESAYTKRDTFILLNADDPTYVDSMASVASYVFVRKSTQSFSFISEWLTYAQDRRALTDDLNELGMNNSENFIDHRHDQSILGILATKWKLRRYTDPSQFGENCSRPFPTIFWHHRLKE
;
A
#
# COMPACT_ATOMS: atom_id res chain seq x y z
N MET A 1 9.00 -6.81 -15.24
CA MET A 1 8.32 -5.58 -14.79
C MET A 1 9.35 -4.74 -14.06
N ASN A 2 9.56 -3.47 -14.44
CA ASN A 2 10.41 -2.59 -13.63
C ASN A 2 9.66 -2.27 -12.33
N ILE A 3 10.01 -2.99 -11.26
CA ILE A 3 9.33 -2.95 -9.96
C ILE A 3 9.41 -1.56 -9.31
N CYS A 4 10.23 -0.65 -9.84
CA CYS A 4 10.41 0.68 -9.28
C CYS A 4 9.26 1.67 -9.52
N HIS A 5 8.28 1.33 -10.38
CA HIS A 5 7.13 2.19 -10.67
C HIS A 5 5.84 1.40 -10.58
N ILE A 6 5.48 1.03 -9.36
CA ILE A 6 4.17 0.46 -9.03
C ILE A 6 3.33 1.57 -8.40
N TRP A 7 2.20 1.89 -9.02
CA TRP A 7 1.27 2.93 -8.57
C TRP A 7 0.17 2.35 -7.70
N GLU A 8 -0.32 3.12 -6.74
CA GLU A 8 -1.49 2.75 -5.94
C GLU A 8 -2.73 2.52 -6.83
N SER A 9 -2.94 3.33 -7.86
CA SER A 9 -4.04 3.17 -8.84
C SER A 9 -4.14 1.78 -9.47
N ALA A 10 -3.00 1.10 -9.67
CA ALA A 10 -2.96 -0.23 -10.25
C ALA A 10 -3.31 -1.33 -9.23
N TYR A 11 -3.17 -1.07 -7.94
CA TYR A 11 -3.21 -2.11 -6.90
C TYR A 11 -4.16 -1.82 -5.73
N THR A 12 -4.95 -0.75 -5.83
CA THR A 12 -5.84 -0.29 -4.77
C THR A 12 -7.23 -0.08 -5.33
N LYS A 13 -8.20 -0.77 -4.72
CA LYS A 13 -9.62 -0.67 -5.04
C LYS A 13 -10.11 0.74 -4.69
N ARG A 14 -10.98 1.31 -5.52
CA ARG A 14 -11.37 2.72 -5.39
C ARG A 14 -12.16 3.04 -4.13
N ASP A 15 -12.98 2.10 -3.67
CA ASP A 15 -13.64 2.24 -2.36
C ASP A 15 -12.65 2.51 -1.23
N THR A 16 -11.46 1.88 -1.26
CA THR A 16 -10.40 2.12 -0.28
C THR A 16 -9.94 3.58 -0.31
N PHE A 17 -9.73 4.17 -1.49
CA PHE A 17 -9.40 5.60 -1.59
C PHE A 17 -10.52 6.48 -1.04
N ILE A 18 -11.78 6.20 -1.39
CA ILE A 18 -12.93 7.01 -0.96
C ILE A 18 -13.11 6.95 0.56
N LEU A 19 -13.05 5.75 1.16
CA LEU A 19 -13.20 5.54 2.61
C LEU A 19 -12.13 6.27 3.41
N LEU A 20 -10.91 6.35 2.87
CA LEU A 20 -9.79 7.02 3.51
C LEU A 20 -9.74 8.54 3.21
N ASN A 21 -10.72 9.08 2.46
CA ASN A 21 -10.74 10.46 1.94
C ASN A 21 -9.48 10.79 1.13
N ALA A 22 -9.14 9.91 0.19
CA ALA A 22 -7.89 9.89 -0.57
C ALA A 22 -8.10 9.63 -2.08
N ASP A 23 -9.30 9.87 -2.64
CA ASP A 23 -9.59 9.70 -4.07
C ASP A 23 -9.16 10.93 -4.89
N ASP A 24 -7.87 11.28 -4.79
CA ASP A 24 -7.25 12.36 -5.55
C ASP A 24 -5.83 11.97 -6.03
N PRO A 25 -5.26 12.65 -7.05
CA PRO A 25 -3.97 12.30 -7.64
C PRO A 25 -2.81 12.20 -6.66
N THR A 26 -2.86 12.91 -5.52
CA THR A 26 -1.83 12.84 -4.47
C THR A 26 -1.63 11.42 -3.96
N TYR A 27 -2.69 10.62 -3.93
CA TYR A 27 -2.67 9.24 -3.44
C TYR A 27 -2.74 8.23 -4.57
N VAL A 28 -3.64 8.46 -5.54
CA VAL A 28 -3.90 7.56 -6.67
C VAL A 28 -2.64 7.36 -7.52
N ASP A 29 -1.87 8.44 -7.74
CA ASP A 29 -0.63 8.41 -8.51
C ASP A 29 0.61 8.28 -7.61
N SER A 30 0.42 7.90 -6.34
CA SER A 30 1.55 7.66 -5.43
C SER A 30 2.13 6.26 -5.63
N MET A 31 3.39 6.07 -5.26
CA MET A 31 4.02 4.75 -5.30
C MET A 31 3.38 3.81 -4.27
N ALA A 32 3.01 2.61 -4.71
CA ALA A 32 2.51 1.59 -3.82
C ALA A 32 3.57 1.17 -2.80
N SER A 33 3.14 0.98 -1.56
CA SER A 33 3.98 0.41 -0.50
C SER A 33 3.82 -1.11 -0.46
N VAL A 34 4.84 -1.82 0.03
CA VAL A 34 4.71 -3.25 0.37
C VAL A 34 4.45 -3.39 1.87
N ALA A 35 3.59 -4.32 2.27
CA ALA A 35 3.28 -4.58 3.69
C ALA A 35 4.08 -5.75 4.29
N SER A 36 4.93 -6.40 3.49
CA SER A 36 5.70 -7.57 3.95
C SER A 36 6.74 -7.23 5.04
N TYR A 37 7.23 -5.99 5.07
CA TYR A 37 8.20 -5.53 6.06
C TYR A 37 7.72 -4.23 6.67
N VAL A 38 7.39 -4.26 7.95
CA VAL A 38 6.98 -3.07 8.71
C VAL A 38 7.83 -2.99 9.97
N PHE A 39 8.64 -1.94 10.07
CA PHE A 39 9.47 -1.66 11.24
C PHE A 39 8.86 -0.54 12.07
N VAL A 40 8.47 -0.86 13.29
CA VAL A 40 7.76 0.08 14.17
C VAL A 40 8.54 0.31 15.45
N ARG A 41 8.94 1.56 15.70
CA ARG A 41 9.39 1.98 17.02
C ARG A 41 8.19 2.41 17.85
N LYS A 42 8.00 1.83 19.04
CA LYS A 42 6.90 2.19 19.94
C LYS A 42 6.95 3.68 20.31
N SER A 43 5.87 4.39 20.02
CA SER A 43 5.64 5.80 20.36
C SER A 43 4.14 6.08 20.28
N THR A 44 3.70 7.24 20.76
CA THR A 44 2.30 7.67 20.58
C THR A 44 1.95 7.79 19.10
N GLN A 45 2.88 8.30 18.28
CA GLN A 45 2.67 8.44 16.83
C GLN A 45 2.48 7.09 16.15
N SER A 46 3.32 6.09 16.46
CA SER A 46 3.19 4.77 15.84
C SER A 46 1.94 4.04 16.32
N PHE A 47 1.54 4.22 17.58
CA PHE A 47 0.28 3.68 18.07
C PHE A 47 -0.92 4.27 17.33
N SER A 48 -0.97 5.58 17.14
CA SER A 48 -2.04 6.24 16.38
C SER A 48 -2.08 5.79 14.93
N PHE A 49 -0.92 5.69 14.26
CA PHE A 49 -0.85 5.23 12.87
C PHE A 49 -1.36 3.78 12.72
N ILE A 50 -0.87 2.86 13.56
CA ILE A 50 -1.28 1.46 13.52
C ILE A 50 -2.77 1.29 13.88
N SER A 51 -3.28 2.10 14.82
CA SER A 51 -4.71 2.07 15.19
C SER A 51 -5.59 2.54 14.04
N GLU A 52 -5.20 3.58 13.31
CA GLU A 52 -5.92 4.04 12.11
C GLU A 52 -5.86 2.98 11.00
N TRP A 53 -4.70 2.37 10.77
CA TRP A 53 -4.56 1.28 9.81
C TRP A 53 -5.49 0.10 10.14
N LEU A 54 -5.49 -0.35 11.40
CA LEU A 54 -6.38 -1.42 11.87
C LEU A 54 -7.85 -1.04 11.71
N THR A 55 -8.22 0.21 12.01
CA THR A 55 -9.61 0.68 11.89
C THR A 55 -10.13 0.51 10.46
N TYR A 56 -9.36 0.92 9.46
CA TYR A 56 -9.76 0.73 8.07
C TYR A 56 -9.62 -0.71 7.59
N ALA A 57 -8.64 -1.46 8.10
CA ALA A 57 -8.49 -2.88 7.79
C ALA A 57 -9.64 -3.74 8.34
N GLN A 58 -10.48 -3.21 9.23
CA GLN A 58 -11.70 -3.87 9.70
C GLN A 58 -12.93 -3.56 8.82
N ASP A 59 -12.83 -2.60 7.91
CA ASP A 59 -13.90 -2.32 6.95
C ASP A 59 -13.78 -3.25 5.75
N ARG A 60 -14.76 -4.18 5.61
CA ARG A 60 -14.82 -5.15 4.51
C ARG A 60 -14.69 -4.50 3.13
N ARG A 61 -15.25 -3.30 2.95
CA ARG A 61 -15.21 -2.57 1.67
C ARG A 61 -13.79 -2.11 1.33
N ALA A 62 -12.97 -1.81 2.33
CA ALA A 62 -11.59 -1.40 2.16
C ALA A 62 -10.60 -2.57 2.11
N LEU A 63 -10.93 -3.70 2.74
CA LEU A 63 -10.01 -4.83 2.91
C LEU A 63 -10.16 -5.89 1.80
N THR A 64 -11.37 -6.18 1.34
CA THR A 64 -11.64 -7.39 0.53
C THR A 64 -11.74 -7.11 -0.97
N ASP A 65 -11.71 -8.18 -1.76
CA ASP A 65 -11.91 -8.15 -3.22
C ASP A 65 -13.38 -8.01 -3.67
N ASP A 66 -14.29 -7.70 -2.75
CA ASP A 66 -15.67 -7.40 -3.12
C ASP A 66 -15.76 -6.24 -4.12
N LEU A 67 -16.82 -6.24 -4.92
CA LEU A 67 -17.13 -5.13 -5.83
C LEU A 67 -17.25 -3.80 -5.06
N ASN A 68 -16.94 -2.70 -5.75
CA ASN A 68 -17.13 -1.36 -5.19
C ASN A 68 -18.60 -1.13 -4.82
N GLU A 69 -18.82 -0.59 -3.63
CA GLU A 69 -20.12 -0.24 -3.06
C GLU A 69 -20.35 1.27 -3.01
N LEU A 70 -19.31 2.10 -3.22
CA LEU A 70 -19.39 3.56 -3.12
C LEU A 70 -19.65 4.27 -4.46
N GLY A 71 -20.08 3.52 -5.48
CA GLY A 71 -20.60 4.06 -6.74
C GLY A 71 -19.54 4.52 -7.74
N MET A 72 -18.25 4.26 -7.49
CA MET A 72 -17.15 4.64 -8.38
C MET A 72 -16.42 3.39 -8.91
N ASN A 73 -16.07 3.40 -10.19
CA ASN A 73 -15.25 2.34 -10.80
C ASN A 73 -13.77 2.53 -10.47
N ASN A 74 -13.04 1.41 -10.38
CA ASN A 74 -11.58 1.43 -10.25
C ASN A 74 -10.91 2.19 -11.40
N SER A 75 -9.66 2.62 -11.17
CA SER A 75 -8.85 3.27 -12.20
C SER A 75 -8.70 2.39 -13.45
N GLU A 76 -8.53 2.99 -14.62
CA GLU A 76 -8.43 2.27 -15.89
C GLU A 76 -7.26 1.26 -15.91
N ASN A 77 -6.22 1.53 -15.15
CA ASN A 77 -5.03 0.67 -15.02
C ASN A 77 -5.10 -0.30 -13.82
N PHE A 78 -6.26 -0.44 -13.17
CA PHE A 78 -6.43 -1.34 -12.03
C PHE A 78 -6.17 -2.80 -12.43
N ILE A 79 -5.34 -3.48 -11.64
CA ILE A 79 -4.92 -4.88 -11.86
C ILE A 79 -5.55 -5.78 -10.81
N ASP A 80 -5.41 -5.42 -9.54
CA ASP A 80 -5.76 -6.26 -8.39
C ASP A 80 -5.88 -5.41 -7.12
N HIS A 81 -6.48 -5.92 -6.04
CA HIS A 81 -6.52 -5.21 -4.76
C HIS A 81 -5.54 -5.82 -3.75
N ARG A 82 -4.68 -5.00 -3.16
CA ARG A 82 -3.67 -5.44 -2.18
C ARG A 82 -4.12 -5.32 -0.73
N HIS A 83 -5.42 -5.25 -0.48
CA HIS A 83 -6.00 -5.40 0.86
C HIS A 83 -5.40 -4.39 1.87
N ASP A 84 -4.89 -4.88 3.01
CA ASP A 84 -4.28 -4.07 4.06
C ASP A 84 -3.03 -3.31 3.59
N GLN A 85 -2.32 -3.81 2.57
CA GLN A 85 -1.20 -3.11 1.95
C GLN A 85 -1.62 -1.80 1.27
N SER A 86 -2.78 -1.79 0.59
CA SER A 86 -3.34 -0.58 -0.02
C SER A 86 -3.67 0.47 1.03
N ILE A 87 -4.28 0.04 2.13
CA ILE A 87 -4.62 0.92 3.26
C ILE A 87 -3.33 1.51 3.87
N LEU A 88 -2.31 0.68 4.07
CA LEU A 88 -0.99 1.11 4.58
C LEU A 88 -0.36 2.17 3.68
N GLY A 89 -0.36 1.96 2.37
CA GLY A 89 0.25 2.87 1.39
C GLY A 89 -0.43 4.24 1.33
N ILE A 90 -1.78 4.27 1.34
CA ILE A 90 -2.55 5.51 1.43
C ILE A 90 -2.24 6.25 2.74
N LEU A 91 -2.28 5.55 3.87
CA LEU A 91 -1.99 6.16 5.17
C LEU A 91 -0.55 6.66 5.26
N ALA A 92 0.42 5.94 4.69
CA ALA A 92 1.81 6.39 4.65
C ALA A 92 1.95 7.73 3.91
N THR A 93 1.21 7.92 2.81
CA THR A 93 1.14 9.20 2.09
C THR A 93 0.44 10.28 2.93
N LYS A 94 -0.70 9.96 3.54
CA LYS A 94 -1.48 10.87 4.41
C LYS A 94 -0.66 11.41 5.59
N TRP A 95 0.09 10.52 6.23
CA TRP A 95 0.97 10.82 7.36
C TRP A 95 2.34 11.37 6.96
N LYS A 96 2.60 11.53 5.64
CA LYS A 96 3.87 12.00 5.07
C LYS A 96 5.07 11.19 5.56
N LEU A 97 4.89 9.87 5.69
CA LEU A 97 5.93 8.97 6.14
C LEU A 97 6.98 8.77 5.04
N ARG A 98 8.25 8.74 5.45
CA ARG A 98 9.33 8.33 4.56
C ARG A 98 9.21 6.83 4.30
N ARG A 99 9.10 6.47 3.02
CA ARG A 99 9.18 5.08 2.55
C ARG A 99 10.62 4.75 2.18
N TYR A 100 10.98 3.49 2.38
CA TYR A 100 12.30 2.95 2.04
C TYR A 100 12.15 1.92 0.92
N THR A 101 13.19 1.77 0.12
CA THR A 101 13.25 0.77 -0.94
C THR A 101 13.06 -0.64 -0.36
N ASP A 102 12.38 -1.50 -1.10
CA ASP A 102 12.18 -2.90 -0.71
C ASP A 102 13.55 -3.58 -0.41
N PRO A 103 13.73 -4.13 0.81
CA PRO A 103 14.97 -4.79 1.20
C PRO A 103 15.15 -6.20 0.60
N SER A 104 14.19 -6.70 -0.18
CA SER A 104 14.26 -7.99 -0.86
C SER A 104 14.90 -7.90 -2.26
N GLN A 105 14.94 -9.04 -2.98
CA GLN A 105 15.38 -9.08 -4.37
C GLN A 105 14.49 -8.24 -5.31
N PHE A 106 13.26 -7.95 -4.92
CA PHE A 106 12.33 -7.15 -5.73
C PHE A 106 12.70 -5.66 -5.75
N GLY A 107 13.46 -5.18 -4.76
CA GLY A 107 13.97 -3.81 -4.72
C GLY A 107 15.31 -3.59 -5.43
N GLU A 108 15.92 -4.63 -6.01
CA GLU A 108 17.25 -4.54 -6.65
C GLU A 108 17.32 -3.53 -7.80
N ASN A 109 16.22 -3.38 -8.54
CA ASN A 109 16.13 -2.44 -9.66
C ASN A 109 15.82 -1.00 -9.22
N CYS A 110 15.76 -0.73 -7.92
CA CYS A 110 15.58 0.60 -7.35
C CYS A 110 16.87 1.09 -6.70
N SER A 111 17.08 2.42 -6.71
CA SER A 111 18.19 3.02 -5.97
C SER A 111 18.03 2.74 -4.47
N ARG A 112 19.06 2.15 -3.85
CA ARG A 112 19.09 1.88 -2.41
C ARG A 112 20.52 1.85 -1.86
N PRO A 113 20.72 2.25 -0.59
CA PRO A 113 22.05 2.31 0.03
C PRO A 113 22.50 1.00 0.70
N PHE A 114 21.78 -0.11 0.47
CA PHE A 114 22.02 -1.41 1.11
C PHE A 114 21.87 -2.58 0.11
N PRO A 115 22.54 -3.72 0.35
CA PRO A 115 22.39 -4.92 -0.48
C PRO A 115 21.03 -5.60 -0.26
N THR A 116 20.72 -6.63 -1.06
CA THR A 116 19.55 -7.50 -0.80
C THR A 116 19.69 -8.13 0.59
N ILE A 117 18.72 -7.87 1.47
CA ILE A 117 18.69 -8.39 2.84
C ILE A 117 17.84 -9.65 2.92
N PHE A 118 16.73 -9.69 2.16
CA PHE A 118 15.78 -10.79 2.18
C PHE A 118 15.62 -11.44 0.81
N TRP A 119 15.45 -12.76 0.78
CA TRP A 119 15.06 -13.49 -0.42
C TRP A 119 13.64 -14.00 -0.24
N HIS A 120 12.70 -13.38 -0.93
CA HIS A 120 11.31 -13.83 -0.92
C HIS A 120 11.13 -15.03 -1.83
N HIS A 121 10.90 -16.19 -1.22
CA HIS A 121 10.42 -17.37 -1.91
C HIS A 121 8.90 -17.29 -2.00
N ARG A 122 8.38 -16.74 -3.10
CA ARG A 122 6.95 -16.88 -3.40
C ARG A 122 6.76 -18.20 -4.14
N LEU A 123 6.15 -19.17 -3.47
CA LEU A 123 5.63 -20.34 -4.18
C LEU A 123 4.56 -19.83 -5.14
N LYS A 124 4.72 -20.15 -6.43
CA LYS A 124 3.61 -19.99 -7.38
C LYS A 124 2.71 -21.19 -7.13
N GLU A 125 1.55 -20.94 -6.53
CA GLU A 125 0.42 -21.86 -6.63
C GLU A 125 -0.13 -21.82 -8.07
#